data_AF-A0A0Q1AUT8-F1
#
_entry.id   AF-A0A0Q1AUT8-F1
#
_cell.length_a   1.000
_cell.length_b   1.000
_cell.length_c   1.000
_cell.angle_alpha   90.00
_cell.angle_beta   90.00
_cell.angle_gamma   90.00
#
_symmetry.space_group_name_H-M   'P 1'
#
loop_
_entity.id
_entity.type
_entity.pdbx_description
1 polymer ?
#
loop_
_entity_poly.entity_id
_entity_poly.type
_entity_poly.pdbx_seq_one_letter_code
_entity_poly.pdbx_strand_id
1 'polypeptide(L)'
;MKRKILIGILVVLGIAVAVINQLVLGILAIGVWIYLFRIVRKQKHCEANDQRELKISEGYLKWIKALLIMGGFSFLVFIVGAIVHNVLYGLSKAEDSVFIIIALIALIAFALTTAGGLVIFFKGREKLN
;
A
#
# COMPACT_ATOMS: atom_id res chain seq x y z
N MET A 1 1.26 28.65 1.64
CA MET A 1 1.65 27.39 2.32
C MET A 1 1.65 26.26 1.31
N LYS A 2 2.79 25.56 1.16
CA LYS A 2 3.10 24.71 -0.01
C LYS A 2 2.14 23.52 -0.07
N ARG A 3 1.43 23.33 -1.18
CA ARG A 3 0.51 22.21 -1.49
C ARG A 3 0.99 20.82 -1.03
N LYS A 4 2.32 20.63 -0.97
CA LYS A 4 3.01 19.44 -0.43
C LYS A 4 2.78 19.20 1.07
N ILE A 5 2.73 20.27 1.89
CA ILE A 5 2.44 20.20 3.32
C ILE A 5 0.97 19.81 3.53
N LEU A 6 0.06 20.35 2.71
CA LEU A 6 -1.36 20.01 2.75
C LEU A 6 -1.58 18.52 2.43
N ILE A 7 -0.90 18.00 1.40
CA ILE A 7 -0.94 16.56 1.04
C ILE A 7 -0.34 15.70 2.16
N GLY A 8 0.78 16.13 2.75
CA GLY A 8 1.39 15.43 3.89
C GLY A 8 0.44 15.34 5.09
N ILE A 9 -0.23 16.45 5.44
CA ILE A 9 -1.24 16.47 6.50
C ILE A 9 -2.43 15.59 6.11
N LEU A 10 -2.91 15.62 4.87
CA LEU A 10 -4.03 14.78 4.42
C LEU A 10 -3.71 13.29 4.46
N VAL A 11 -2.45 12.91 4.18
CA VAL A 11 -1.97 11.53 4.30
C VAL A 11 -1.88 11.12 5.77
N VAL A 12 -1.33 11.97 6.65
CA VAL A 12 -1.26 11.67 8.09
C VAL A 12 -2.65 11.62 8.73
N LEU A 13 -3.55 12.53 8.34
CA LEU A 13 -4.95 12.54 8.78
C LEU A 13 -5.71 11.32 8.24
N GLY A 14 -5.45 10.94 6.99
CA GLY A 14 -5.99 9.71 6.39
C GLY A 14 -5.52 8.47 7.13
N ILE A 15 -4.25 8.40 7.52
CA ILE A 15 -3.72 7.31 8.36
C ILE A 15 -4.38 7.32 9.73
N ALA A 16 -4.53 8.48 10.38
CA ALA A 16 -5.14 8.61 11.70
C ALA A 16 -6.63 8.21 11.72
N VAL A 17 -7.42 8.65 10.74
CA VAL A 17 -8.84 8.26 10.57
C VAL A 17 -8.96 6.76 10.28
N ALA A 18 -7.98 6.21 9.57
CA ALA A 18 -7.98 4.82 9.17
C ALA A 18 -7.48 3.86 10.27
N VAL A 19 -6.79 4.38 11.30
CA VAL A 19 -6.57 3.67 12.57
C VAL A 19 -7.88 3.51 13.35
N ILE A 20 -8.81 4.47 13.25
CA ILE A 20 -10.11 4.44 13.94
C ILE A 20 -11.10 3.51 13.22
N ASN A 21 -10.99 3.36 11.90
CA ASN A 21 -11.85 2.48 11.11
C ASN A 21 -11.05 1.64 10.10
N GLN A 22 -10.79 0.38 10.45
CA GLN A 22 -10.03 -0.57 9.65
C GLN A 22 -10.62 -0.81 8.25
N LEU A 23 -11.94 -0.68 8.08
CA LEU A 23 -12.59 -0.81 6.77
C LEU A 23 -12.26 0.37 5.85
N VAL A 24 -12.23 1.58 6.40
CA VAL A 24 -11.84 2.80 5.67
C VAL A 24 -10.36 2.73 5.26
N LEU A 25 -9.49 2.22 6.14
CA LEU A 25 -8.08 1.95 5.81
C LEU A 25 -7.95 0.99 4.63
N GLY A 26 -8.68 -0.13 4.67
CA GLY A 26 -8.67 -1.14 3.62
C GLY A 26 -9.06 -0.56 2.26
N ILE A 27 -10.16 0.18 2.20
CA ILE A 27 -10.66 0.79 0.96
C ILE A 27 -9.67 1.82 0.40
N LEU A 28 -9.14 2.71 1.25
CA LEU A 28 -8.16 3.71 0.81
C LEU A 28 -6.85 3.07 0.34
N ALA A 29 -6.36 2.06 1.06
CA ALA A 29 -5.15 1.34 0.70
C ALA A 29 -5.31 0.59 -0.63
N ILE A 30 -6.47 -0.05 -0.87
CA ILE A 30 -6.79 -0.68 -2.15
C ILE A 30 -6.79 0.37 -3.27
N GLY A 31 -7.41 1.54 -3.04
CA GLY A 31 -7.41 2.64 -4.02
C GLY A 31 -6.01 3.12 -4.39
N VAL A 32 -5.14 3.31 -3.38
CA VAL A 32 -3.73 3.66 -3.56
C VAL A 32 -2.98 2.58 -4.34
N TRP A 33 -3.23 1.31 -4.01
CA TRP A 33 -2.63 0.16 -4.70
C TRP A 33 -3.00 0.08 -6.17
N ILE A 34 -4.28 0.22 -6.49
CA ILE A 34 -4.79 0.25 -7.86
C ILE A 34 -4.15 1.42 -8.64
N TYR A 35 -4.02 2.58 -8.00
CA TYR A 35 -3.40 3.76 -8.61
C TYR A 35 -1.91 3.52 -8.91
N LEU A 36 -1.14 3.04 -7.94
CA LEU A 36 0.28 2.72 -8.11
C LEU A 36 0.48 1.64 -9.18
N PHE A 37 -0.33 0.59 -9.17
CA PHE A 37 -0.29 -0.48 -10.17
C PHE A 37 -0.57 0.04 -11.58
N ARG A 38 -1.58 0.92 -11.74
CA ARG A 38 -1.88 1.57 -13.03
C ARG A 38 -0.70 2.40 -13.53
N ILE A 39 -0.03 3.15 -12.67
CA ILE A 39 1.14 3.95 -13.05
C ILE A 39 2.29 3.06 -13.51
N VAL A 40 2.59 2.00 -12.76
CA VAL A 40 3.63 1.03 -13.14
C VAL A 40 3.33 0.42 -14.50
N ARG A 41 2.07 0.07 -14.78
CA ARG A 41 1.65 -0.49 -16.06
C ARG A 41 1.72 0.55 -17.19
N LYS A 42 1.24 1.78 -16.95
CA LYS A 42 1.26 2.87 -17.93
C LYS A 42 2.68 3.22 -18.34
N GLN A 43 3.60 3.29 -17.37
CA GLN A 43 4.99 3.61 -17.64
C GLN A 43 5.70 2.53 -18.47
N LYS A 44 5.43 1.25 -18.21
CA LYS A 44 5.93 0.13 -19.04
C LYS A 44 5.44 0.24 -20.50
N HIS A 45 4.19 0.69 -20.72
CA HIS A 45 3.66 0.93 -22.06
C HIS A 45 4.27 2.17 -22.73
N CYS A 46 4.52 3.24 -21.99
CA CYS A 46 5.17 4.44 -22.53
C CYS A 46 6.64 4.20 -22.90
N GLU A 47 7.38 3.40 -22.11
CA GLU A 47 8.73 2.93 -22.46
C GLU A 47 8.73 2.11 -23.76
N ALA A 48 7.72 1.25 -23.95
CA ALA A 48 7.59 0.44 -25.16
C ALA A 48 7.22 1.25 -26.42
N ASN A 49 6.52 2.39 -26.26
CA ASN A 49 6.01 3.22 -27.36
C ASN A 49 6.78 4.55 -27.54
N ASP A 50 7.94 4.72 -26.88
CA ASP A 50 8.76 5.94 -26.87
C ASP A 50 7.98 7.26 -26.59
N GLN A 51 6.90 7.16 -25.80
CA GLN A 51 6.07 8.31 -25.45
C GLN A 51 6.63 9.05 -24.22
N ARG A 52 6.80 10.39 -24.32
CA ARG A 52 7.29 11.28 -23.25
C ARG A 52 6.24 11.61 -22.18
N GLU A 53 5.48 10.65 -21.65
CA GLU A 53 4.64 10.89 -20.47
C GLU A 53 5.30 10.39 -19.18
N LEU A 54 5.24 11.19 -18.10
CA LEU A 54 5.54 10.85 -16.70
C LEU A 54 6.64 9.78 -16.51
N LYS A 55 7.89 10.13 -16.83
CA LYS A 55 9.05 9.28 -16.54
C LYS A 55 9.40 9.36 -15.05
N ILE A 56 8.92 8.39 -14.26
CA ILE A 56 9.55 8.07 -12.97
C ILE A 56 10.92 7.46 -13.29
N SER A 57 11.99 7.81 -12.57
CA SER A 57 13.29 7.17 -12.87
C SER A 57 13.19 5.64 -12.74
N GLU A 58 13.93 4.90 -13.57
CA GLU A 58 13.94 3.44 -13.54
C GLU A 58 14.23 2.87 -12.14
N GLY A 59 15.11 3.54 -11.40
CA GLY A 59 15.43 3.20 -10.01
C GLY A 59 14.20 3.26 -9.11
N TYR A 60 13.47 4.38 -9.15
CA TYR A 60 12.24 4.53 -8.36
C TYR A 60 11.12 3.59 -8.82
N LEU A 61 11.01 3.32 -10.12
CA LEU A 61 10.05 2.35 -10.66
C LEU A 61 10.31 0.92 -10.17
N LYS A 62 11.58 0.50 -10.10
CA LYS A 62 11.97 -0.80 -9.51
C LYS A 62 11.57 -0.91 -8.04
N TRP A 63 11.80 0.15 -7.26
CA TRP A 63 11.39 0.19 -5.85
C TRP A 63 9.86 0.15 -5.68
N ILE A 64 9.11 0.91 -6.47
CA ILE A 64 7.64 0.89 -6.43
C ILE A 64 7.10 -0.51 -6.78
N LYS A 65 7.69 -1.19 -7.78
CA LYS A 65 7.35 -2.58 -8.11
C LYS A 65 7.63 -3.53 -6.95
N ALA A 66 8.80 -3.43 -6.32
CA ALA A 66 9.15 -4.29 -5.19
C ALA A 66 8.16 -4.10 -4.02
N LEU A 67 7.80 -2.85 -3.71
CA LEU A 67 6.81 -2.53 -2.67
C LEU A 67 5.39 -3.01 -3.02
N LEU A 68 5.02 -2.93 -4.30
CA LEU A 68 3.77 -3.50 -4.84
C LEU A 68 3.75 -5.04 -4.85
N ILE A 69 4.88 -5.72 -4.72
CA ILE A 69 4.89 -7.18 -4.54
C ILE A 69 4.82 -7.49 -3.04
N MET A 70 5.66 -6.82 -2.25
CA MET A 70 5.80 -7.06 -0.83
C MET A 70 4.53 -6.73 -0.04
N GLY A 71 3.87 -5.62 -0.34
CA GLY A 71 2.58 -5.32 0.30
C GLY A 71 1.45 -6.22 -0.19
N GLY A 72 1.54 -6.79 -1.40
CA GLY A 72 0.51 -7.67 -1.95
C GLY A 72 0.58 -9.01 -1.24
N PHE A 73 1.80 -9.49 -1.02
CA PHE A 73 2.06 -10.65 -0.18
C PHE A 73 1.62 -10.42 1.27
N SER A 74 1.94 -9.25 1.84
CA SER A 74 1.51 -8.90 3.21
C SER A 74 -0.01 -8.86 3.35
N PHE A 75 -0.71 -8.32 2.36
CA PHE A 75 -2.18 -8.29 2.33
C PHE A 75 -2.78 -9.69 2.22
N LEU A 76 -2.16 -10.57 1.43
CA LEU A 76 -2.59 -11.96 1.29
C LEU A 76 -2.40 -12.73 2.60
N VAL A 77 -1.26 -12.56 3.27
CA VAL A 77 -1.00 -13.13 4.59
C VAL A 77 -2.02 -12.63 5.62
N PHE A 78 -2.37 -11.35 5.59
CA PHE A 78 -3.42 -10.78 6.44
C PHE A 78 -4.78 -11.46 6.21
N ILE A 79 -5.22 -11.57 4.95
CA ILE A 79 -6.50 -12.22 4.61
C ILE A 79 -6.52 -13.66 5.10
N VAL A 80 -5.47 -14.43 4.79
CA VAL A 80 -5.37 -15.84 5.19
C VAL A 80 -5.37 -15.96 6.72
N GLY A 81 -4.58 -15.13 7.42
CA GLY A 81 -4.55 -15.12 8.89
C GLY A 81 -5.91 -14.78 9.51
N ALA A 82 -6.62 -13.81 8.96
CA ALA A 82 -7.96 -13.42 9.43
C ALA A 82 -9.00 -14.52 9.18
N ILE A 83 -8.99 -15.16 8.01
CA ILE A 83 -9.89 -16.28 7.70
C ILE A 83 -9.62 -17.46 8.64
N VAL A 84 -8.35 -17.85 8.77
CA VAL A 84 -7.95 -18.99 9.62
C VAL A 84 -8.33 -18.72 11.08
N HIS A 85 -8.08 -17.51 11.59
CA HIS A 85 -8.49 -17.13 12.93
C HIS A 85 -10.01 -17.25 13.13
N ASN A 86 -10.82 -16.71 12.22
CA ASN A 86 -12.28 -16.78 12.33
C ASN A 86 -12.82 -18.21 12.26
N VAL A 87 -12.25 -19.04 11.39
CA VAL A 87 -12.63 -20.46 11.25
C VAL A 87 -12.28 -21.23 12.52
N LEU A 88 -11.05 -21.06 13.03
CA LEU A 88 -10.61 -21.73 14.26
C LEU A 88 -11.40 -21.26 15.48
N TYR A 89 -11.61 -19.95 15.62
CA TYR A 89 -12.42 -19.38 16.70
C TYR A 89 -13.86 -19.91 16.67
N GLY A 90 -14.46 -20.01 15.47
CA GLY A 90 -15.80 -20.57 15.28
C GLY A 90 -15.89 -22.06 15.62
N LEU A 91 -14.81 -22.82 15.44
CA LEU A 91 -14.75 -24.28 15.68
C LEU A 91 -14.39 -24.64 17.13
N SER A 92 -13.44 -23.93 17.74
CA SER A 92 -12.88 -24.30 19.05
C SER A 92 -13.32 -23.38 20.19
N LYS A 93 -13.87 -22.19 19.89
CA LYS A 93 -14.08 -21.07 20.84
C LYS A 93 -12.82 -20.68 21.64
N ALA A 94 -11.66 -21.21 21.27
CA ALA A 94 -10.39 -20.84 21.88
C ALA A 94 -9.83 -19.63 21.14
N GLU A 95 -9.44 -18.61 21.89
CA GLU A 95 -8.74 -17.44 21.34
C GLU A 95 -7.30 -17.80 20.99
N ASP A 96 -7.08 -18.29 19.77
CA ASP A 96 -5.73 -18.48 19.24
C ASP A 96 -5.11 -17.12 18.89
N SER A 97 -4.45 -16.54 19.90
CA SER A 97 -3.78 -15.23 19.85
C SER A 97 -2.68 -15.17 18.78
N VAL A 98 -2.12 -16.31 18.36
CA VAL A 98 -1.03 -16.38 17.37
C VAL A 98 -1.47 -15.85 16.00
N PHE A 99 -2.66 -16.22 15.53
CA PHE A 99 -3.16 -15.77 14.21
C PHE A 99 -3.53 -14.28 14.21
N ILE A 100 -4.02 -13.77 15.35
CA ILE A 100 -4.27 -12.33 15.53
C ILE A 100 -2.93 -11.57 15.44
N ILE A 101 -1.89 -12.05 16.11
CA ILE A 101 -0.56 -11.42 16.08
C ILE A 101 0.01 -11.42 14.66
N ILE A 102 -0.06 -12.55 13.95
CA ILE A 102 0.40 -12.65 12.55
C ILE A 102 -0.39 -11.69 11.66
N ALA A 103 -1.72 -11.62 11.80
CA ALA A 103 -2.55 -10.70 11.04
C ALA A 103 -2.18 -9.24 11.35
N LEU A 104 -1.92 -8.90 12.62
CA LEU A 104 -1.52 -7.55 13.02
C LEU A 104 -0.16 -7.16 12.43
N ILE A 105 0.83 -8.05 12.48
CA ILE A 105 2.15 -7.84 11.87
C ILE A 105 2.01 -7.64 10.36
N ALA A 106 1.20 -8.48 9.70
CA ALA A 106 0.93 -8.37 8.27
C ALA A 106 0.25 -7.04 7.90
N LEU A 107 -0.68 -6.57 8.73
CA LEU A 107 -1.35 -5.28 8.56
C LEU A 107 -0.35 -4.11 8.69
N ILE A 108 0.54 -4.15 9.69
CA ILE A 108 1.59 -3.14 9.87
C ILE A 108 2.55 -3.14 8.66
N ALA A 109 2.99 -4.32 8.22
CA ALA A 109 3.85 -4.45 7.04
C ALA A 109 3.17 -3.91 5.77
N PHE A 110 1.87 -4.16 5.61
CA PHE A 110 1.06 -3.61 4.52
C PHE A 110 0.95 -2.08 4.58
N ALA A 111 0.75 -1.51 5.77
CA ALA A 111 0.71 -0.06 5.96
C ALA A 111 2.07 0.60 5.63
N LEU A 112 3.17 0.00 6.11
CA LEU A 112 4.53 0.49 5.86
C LEU A 112 4.91 0.41 4.37
N THR A 113 4.58 -0.68 3.69
CA THR A 113 4.84 -0.83 2.25
C THR A 113 4.01 0.15 1.42
N THR A 114 2.76 0.40 1.82
CA THR A 114 1.88 1.39 1.17
C THR A 114 2.40 2.81 1.37
N ALA A 115 2.74 3.19 2.59
CA ALA A 115 3.32 4.50 2.91
C ALA A 115 4.67 4.71 2.20
N GLY A 116 5.56 3.70 2.26
CA GLY A 116 6.83 3.71 1.56
C GLY A 116 6.66 3.84 0.04
N GLY A 117 5.70 3.13 -0.54
CA GLY A 117 5.38 3.20 -1.97
C GLY A 117 4.93 4.60 -2.37
N LEU A 118 4.10 5.23 -1.53
CA LEU A 118 3.65 6.62 -1.73
C LEU A 118 4.82 7.61 -1.67
N VAL A 119 5.69 7.49 -0.66
CA VAL A 119 6.84 8.38 -0.47
C VAL A 119 7.80 8.26 -1.66
N ILE A 120 8.15 7.03 -2.07
CA ILE A 120 9.02 6.77 -3.21
C ILE A 120 8.38 7.29 -4.50
N PHE A 121 7.07 7.12 -4.66
CA PHE A 121 6.34 7.67 -5.81
C PHE A 121 6.36 9.20 -5.86
N PHE A 122 6.14 9.88 -4.74
CA PHE A 122 6.20 11.34 -4.68
C PHE A 122 7.63 11.88 -4.83
N LYS A 123 8.64 11.17 -4.31
CA LYS A 123 10.05 11.53 -4.43
C LYS A 123 10.60 11.25 -5.82
N GLY A 124 10.18 10.15 -6.44
CA GLY A 124 10.53 9.77 -7.81
C GLY A 124 9.80 10.58 -8.88
N ARG A 125 8.73 11.29 -8.52
CA ARG A 125 8.21 12.42 -9.28
C ARG A 125 9.06 13.67 -9.00
N GLU A 126 10.29 13.71 -9.51
CA GLU A 126 11.12 14.92 -9.50
C GLU A 126 11.16 15.59 -10.89
N LYS A 127 10.75 16.87 -10.92
CA LYS A 127 10.85 17.88 -12.00
C LYS A 127 10.12 17.62 -13.32
N LEU A 128 8.80 17.87 -13.31
CA LEU A 128 8.08 18.49 -14.44
C LEU A 128 7.70 19.93 -14.08
N ASN A 129 8.66 20.66 -13.51
CA ASN A 129 8.65 22.12 -13.41
C ASN A 129 10.06 22.59 -13.77
#